data_AF-A0A850RS79-F1
#
_entry.id   AF-A0A850RS79-F1
#
_cell.length_a   1.000
_cell.length_b   1.000
_cell.length_c   1.000
_cell.angle_alpha   90.00
_cell.angle_beta   90.00
_cell.angle_gamma   90.00
#
_symmetry.space_group_name_H-M   'P 1'
#
loop_
_entity.id
_entity.type
_entity.pdbx_description
1 polymer ?
#
loop_
_entity_poly.entity_id
_entity_poly.type
_entity_poly.pdbx_seq_one_letter_code
_entity_poly.pdbx_strand_id
1 'polypeptide(L)'
;MLTLDLAKWDQSADDLRQEAMNAPHPRTRERFLALYDLACQGQGASAVARATGRHLQTLIRWVHRYNASGPLALTFEHTGGVSPFLTRSRSRRSRR
;
A
#
# COMPACT_ATOMS: atom_id res chain seq x y z
N MET A 1 -10.72 0.76 -17.68
CA MET A 1 -9.58 1.68 -17.51
C MET A 1 -9.31 1.78 -16.01
N LEU A 2 -8.06 1.77 -15.55
CA LEU A 2 -7.75 1.88 -14.12
C LEU A 2 -7.86 3.36 -13.72
N THR A 3 -8.90 3.72 -12.97
CA THR A 3 -9.16 5.10 -12.56
C THR A 3 -8.86 5.29 -11.08
N LEU A 4 -8.10 6.33 -10.76
CA LEU A 4 -7.82 6.72 -9.38
C LEU A 4 -8.87 7.74 -8.92
N ASP A 5 -9.63 7.42 -7.89
CA ASP A 5 -10.73 8.27 -7.40
C ASP A 5 -10.22 9.34 -6.43
N LEU A 6 -9.42 10.27 -6.95
CA LEU A 6 -8.84 11.39 -6.20
C LEU A 6 -9.92 12.31 -5.60
N ALA A 7 -10.95 12.64 -6.39
CA ALA A 7 -12.04 13.51 -5.98
C ALA A 7 -12.86 12.94 -4.81
N LYS A 8 -12.90 11.61 -4.65
CA LYS A 8 -13.59 10.97 -3.51
C LYS A 8 -12.97 11.36 -2.17
N TRP A 9 -11.67 11.65 -2.16
CA TRP A 9 -10.89 11.94 -0.96
C TRP A 9 -10.42 13.38 -0.88
N ASP A 10 -11.01 14.28 -1.68
CA ASP A 10 -10.63 15.70 -1.78
C ASP A 10 -9.13 15.90 -2.03
N GLN A 11 -8.51 14.99 -2.78
CA GLN A 11 -7.08 15.03 -3.08
C GLN A 11 -6.83 15.38 -4.54
N SER A 12 -5.69 16.00 -4.78
CA SER A 12 -5.13 16.24 -6.10
C SER A 12 -3.89 15.36 -6.33
N ALA A 13 -3.38 15.34 -7.57
CA ALA A 13 -2.13 14.66 -7.85
C ALA A 13 -0.96 15.25 -7.04
N ASP A 14 -0.93 16.57 -6.81
CA ASP A 14 0.14 17.19 -6.02
C ASP A 14 0.13 16.69 -4.56
N ASP A 15 -1.04 16.48 -3.97
CA ASP A 15 -1.16 15.91 -2.61
C ASP A 15 -0.52 14.53 -2.52
N LEU A 16 -0.67 13.67 -3.54
CA LEU A 16 0.02 12.38 -3.59
C LEU A 16 1.54 12.54 -3.62
N ARG A 17 2.03 13.55 -4.33
CA ARG A 17 3.47 13.86 -4.38
C ARG A 17 3.94 14.35 -3.01
N GLN A 18 3.20 15.23 -2.34
CA GLN A 18 3.52 15.69 -0.98
C GLN A 18 3.54 14.53 0.01
N GLU A 19 2.53 13.66 -0.01
CA GLU A 19 2.48 12.46 0.83
C GLU A 19 3.68 11.53 0.58
N ALA A 20 4.11 11.37 -0.67
CA ALA A 20 5.31 10.60 -0.97
C ALA A 20 6.58 11.22 -0.35
N MET A 21 6.72 12.54 -0.43
CA MET A 21 7.89 13.26 0.11
C MET A 21 7.93 13.21 1.65
N ASN A 22 6.76 13.34 2.29
CA ASN A 22 6.62 13.29 3.75
C ASN A 22 6.62 11.85 4.30
N ALA A 23 6.39 10.84 3.46
CA ALA A 23 6.34 9.46 3.90
C ALA A 23 7.66 9.00 4.54
N PRO A 24 7.65 8.50 5.79
CA PRO A 24 8.86 8.06 6.49
C PRO A 24 9.40 6.74 5.92
N HIS A 25 8.54 5.91 5.33
CA HIS A 25 8.90 4.58 4.85
C HIS A 25 9.06 4.54 3.31
N PRO A 26 10.14 3.96 2.77
CA PRO A 26 10.41 3.97 1.33
C PRO A 26 9.33 3.24 0.51
N ARG A 27 8.73 2.16 1.04
CA ARG A 27 7.59 1.48 0.38
C ARG A 27 6.33 2.36 0.29
N THR A 28 6.08 3.20 1.29
CA THR A 28 4.94 4.13 1.26
C THR A 28 5.19 5.19 0.19
N ARG A 29 6.41 5.75 0.17
CA ARG A 29 6.85 6.71 -0.86
C ARG A 29 6.72 6.14 -2.27
N GLU A 30 7.20 4.91 -2.50
CA GLU A 30 7.09 4.24 -3.79
C GLU A 30 5.63 4.13 -4.27
N ARG A 31 4.72 3.75 -3.37
CA ARG A 31 3.28 3.61 -3.70
C ARG A 31 2.67 4.93 -4.12
N PHE A 32 2.90 6.00 -3.35
CA PHE A 32 2.35 7.31 -3.65
C PHE A 32 2.93 7.90 -4.95
N LEU A 33 4.23 7.73 -5.21
CA LEU A 33 4.82 8.16 -6.49
C LEU A 33 4.25 7.41 -7.69
N ALA A 34 3.99 6.11 -7.57
CA ALA A 34 3.37 5.35 -8.65
C ALA A 34 1.94 5.82 -8.94
N LEU A 35 1.15 6.19 -7.91
CA LEU A 35 -0.19 6.74 -8.10
C LEU A 35 -0.17 8.17 -8.65
N TYR A 36 0.80 8.99 -8.23
CA TYR A 36 1.05 10.31 -8.79
C TYR A 36 1.33 10.22 -10.29
N ASP A 37 2.23 9.33 -10.71
CA ASP A 37 2.59 9.15 -12.12
C ASP A 37 1.38 8.68 -12.96
N LEU A 38 0.56 7.78 -12.40
CA LEU A 38 -0.70 7.35 -12.99
C LEU A 38 -1.70 8.51 -13.16
N ALA A 39 -1.78 9.41 -12.18
CA ALA A 39 -2.70 10.55 -12.19
C ALA A 39 -2.24 11.68 -13.12
N CYS A 40 -0.94 11.99 -13.16
CA CYS A 40 -0.40 13.09 -13.95
C CYS A 40 -0.25 12.77 -15.43
N GLN A 41 0.20 11.56 -15.79
CA GLN A 41 0.62 11.32 -17.16
C GLN A 41 -0.49 10.78 -18.08
N GLY A 42 -1.66 10.41 -17.54
CA GLY A 42 -2.68 9.68 -18.31
C GLY A 42 -2.14 8.38 -18.95
N GLN A 43 -0.93 7.96 -18.56
CA GLN A 43 -0.27 6.76 -19.03
C GLN A 43 -1.03 5.56 -18.46
N GLY A 44 -1.28 4.56 -19.30
CA GLY A 44 -1.93 3.34 -18.83
C GLY A 44 -1.14 2.67 -17.69
N ALA A 45 -1.85 2.02 -16.77
CA ALA A 45 -1.24 1.37 -15.60
C ALA A 45 -0.05 0.44 -15.94
N SER A 46 -0.03 -0.14 -17.15
CA SER A 46 1.09 -0.96 -17.65
C SER A 46 2.39 -0.19 -17.84
N ALA A 47 2.32 1.07 -18.30
CA ALA A 47 3.49 1.91 -18.51
C ALA A 47 4.08 2.34 -17.17
N VAL A 48 3.22 2.78 -16.24
CA VAL A 48 3.63 3.12 -14.87
C VAL A 48 4.25 1.91 -14.18
N ALA A 49 3.64 0.73 -14.29
CA ALA A 49 4.18 -0.51 -13.72
C ALA A 49 5.60 -0.80 -14.22
N ARG A 50 5.86 -0.62 -15.52
CA ARG A 50 7.20 -0.77 -16.12
C ARG A 50 8.18 0.29 -15.59
N ALA A 51 7.75 1.54 -15.49
CA ALA A 51 8.58 2.63 -14.96
C ALA A 51 8.96 2.43 -13.49
N THR A 52 8.04 1.91 -12.67
CA THR A 52 8.31 1.61 -11.24
C THR A 52 8.99 0.25 -11.02
N GLY A 53 9.22 -0.55 -12.08
CA GLY A 53 9.76 -1.91 -11.95
C GLY A 53 8.83 -2.87 -11.19
N ARG A 54 7.53 -2.60 -11.18
CA ARG A 54 6.51 -3.40 -10.49
C ARG A 54 5.62 -4.14 -11.49
N HIS A 55 4.96 -5.19 -10.99
CA HIS A 55 3.97 -5.91 -11.77
C HIS A 55 2.67 -5.09 -11.86
N LEU A 56 2.00 -5.11 -13.02
CA LEU A 56 0.74 -4.40 -13.24
C LEU A 56 -0.33 -4.70 -12.18
N GLN A 57 -0.46 -5.98 -11.78
CA GLN A 57 -1.40 -6.40 -10.75
C GLN A 57 -1.17 -5.69 -9.41
N THR A 58 0.07 -5.33 -9.10
CA THR A 58 0.43 -4.61 -7.88
C THR A 58 -0.11 -3.18 -7.92
N LEU A 59 0.02 -2.48 -9.05
CA LEU A 59 -0.57 -1.15 -9.21
C LEU A 59 -2.09 -1.20 -9.12
N ILE A 60 -2.72 -2.17 -9.80
CA ILE A 60 -4.17 -2.39 -9.72
C ILE A 60 -4.61 -2.56 -8.26
N ARG A 61 -3.88 -3.37 -7.48
CA ARG A 61 -4.16 -3.55 -6.05
C ARG A 61 -4.02 -2.24 -5.26
N TRP A 62 -3.01 -1.43 -5.54
CA TRP A 62 -2.83 -0.14 -4.85
C TRP A 62 -3.96 0.83 -5.17
N VAL A 63 -4.38 0.94 -6.43
CA VAL A 63 -5.52 1.77 -6.83
C VAL A 63 -6.80 1.30 -6.15
N HIS A 64 -7.12 0.01 -6.20
CA HIS A 64 -8.32 -0.50 -5.51
C HIS A 64 -8.28 -0.24 -4.02
N ARG A 65 -7.12 -0.41 -3.38
CA ARG A 65 -6.97 -0.13 -1.95
C ARG A 65 -7.16 1.35 -1.63
N TYR A 66 -6.60 2.24 -2.45
CA TYR A 66 -6.79 3.68 -2.31
C TYR A 66 -8.26 4.09 -2.52
N ASN A 67 -8.92 3.61 -3.57
CA ASN A 67 -10.32 3.95 -3.84
C ASN A 67 -11.25 3.40 -2.72
N ALA A 68 -10.90 2.28 -2.10
CA ALA A 68 -11.67 1.68 -1.01
C ALA A 68 -11.49 2.41 0.34
N SER A 69 -10.25 2.75 0.71
CA SER A 69 -9.91 3.14 2.09
C SER A 69 -9.07 4.43 2.20
N GLY A 70 -8.75 5.06 1.07
CA GLY A 70 -8.04 6.34 1.01
C GLY A 70 -6.51 6.23 1.12
N PRO A 71 -5.81 7.36 1.31
CA PRO A 71 -4.34 7.45 1.32
C PRO A 71 -3.70 6.64 2.45
N LEU A 72 -4.33 6.60 3.63
CA LEU A 72 -3.80 5.90 4.81
C LEU A 72 -3.61 4.40 4.55
N ALA A 73 -4.42 3.79 3.68
CA ALA A 73 -4.32 2.38 3.36
C ALA A 73 -3.07 2.01 2.54
N LEU A 74 -2.43 3.02 1.92
CA LEU A 74 -1.17 2.85 1.20
C LEU A 74 0.05 2.94 2.11
N THR A 75 -0.12 3.40 3.35
CA THR A 75 0.96 3.41 4.33
C THR A 75 1.45 1.99 4.58
N PHE A 76 2.76 1.84 4.70
CA PHE A 76 3.35 0.57 5.08
C PHE A 76 3.16 0.37 6.58
N GLU A 77 2.24 -0.51 6.94
CA GLU A 77 2.15 -1.05 8.28
C GLU A 77 3.01 -2.31 8.34
N HIS A 78 4.01 -2.31 9.24
CA HIS A 78 4.74 -3.52 9.57
C HIS A 78 3.79 -4.42 10.37
N THR A 79 3.03 -5.28 9.68
CA THR A 79 2.32 -6.37 10.34
C THR A 79 3.40 -7.32 10.86
N GLY A 80 3.80 -7.15 12.11
CA GLY A 80 4.76 -8.02 12.78
C GLY A 80 4.33 -9.45 12.54
N GLY A 81 5.25 -10.27 12.01
CA GLY A 81 4.99 -11.67 11.74
C GLY A 81 4.40 -12.33 12.99
N VAL A 82 3.45 -13.24 12.77
CA VAL A 82 2.85 -14.08 13.82
C VAL A 82 3.94 -14.54 14.78
N SER A 83 3.93 -14.08 16.03
CA SER A 83 4.76 -14.70 17.07
C SER A 83 4.46 -16.19 17.04
N PRO A 84 5.44 -17.08 16.81
CA PRO A 84 5.19 -18.50 16.85
C PRO A 84 4.67 -18.83 18.25
N PHE A 85 3.39 -19.20 18.33
CA PHE A 85 2.75 -19.68 19.55
C PHE A 85 3.41 -20.99 19.98
N LEU A 86 4.53 -20.89 20.69
CA LEU A 86 5.09 -21.96 21.49
C LEU A 86 4.81 -21.68 22.97
N THR A 87 3.54 -21.63 23.34
CA THR A 87 3.14 -21.80 24.74
C THR A 87 2.49 -23.17 24.88
N ARG A 88 3.32 -24.23 24.79
CA ARG A 88 2.93 -25.54 25.28
C ARG A 88 2.99 -25.48 26.82
N SER A 89 1.92 -24.95 27.42
CA SER A 89 1.67 -25.09 28.85
C SER A 89 1.40 -26.57 29.11
N ARG A 90 2.46 -27.33 29.38
CA ARG A 90 2.33 -28.72 29.81
C ARG A 90 1.97 -28.67 31.29
N SER A 91 0.67 -28.70 31.56
CA SER A 91 0.12 -28.75 32.90
C SER A 91 0.76 -29.91 33.68
N ARG A 92 1.38 -29.55 34.81
CA ARG A 92 1.68 -30.47 35.90
C ARG A 92 0.37 -31.06 36.44
N ARG A 93 0.19 -32.38 36.32
CA ARG A 93 -0.21 -33.32 37.41
C ARG A 93 -0.79 -34.62 36.84
N SER A 94 -0.21 -35.74 37.23
CA SER A 94 -0.94 -36.67 38.08
C SER A 94 0.05 -37.48 38.92
N ARG A 95 -0.07 -37.35 40.23
CA ARG A 95 0.41 -38.32 41.23
C ARG A 95 -0.60 -39.45 41.24
N ARG A 96 -0.15 -40.69 41.03
CA ARG A 96 -0.50 -41.85 41.86
C ARG A 96 0.40 -43.01 41.51
#